data_AF-A0A924BQ48-F1
#
_entry.id   AF-A0A924BQ48-F1
#
_cell.length_a   1.000
_cell.length_b   1.000
_cell.length_c   1.000
_cell.angle_alpha   90.00
_cell.angle_beta   90.00
_cell.angle_gamma   90.00
#
_symmetry.space_group_name_H-M   'P 1'
#
loop_
_entity.id
_entity.type
_entity.pdbx_description
1 polymer ?
#
loop_
_entity_poly.entity_id
_entity_poly.type
_entity_poly.pdbx_seq_one_letter_code
_entity_poly.pdbx_strand_id
1 'polypeptide(L)'
;MKIILKAFRAVDEPLLCDLFLEGHGNVLKDYGVTNITSNTQKWMLNPSVYVIVAMYEAATEVLGGIRVHLADGIEMLPVEKAIGKIDPNIHKIVSSYMDDGVGELCALWNAKKIAGLGISMLLTYAGISMTNQISCKTLMGIGSDHTMDMFAKVGFRVDRSLGNNGDFIYPNENYIARVLGILNSKDLSTAEDYSREKMLDLRNHPEQDCLEKTPKNYTVELSYQLLLK
;
A
#
# COMPACT_ATOMS: atom_id res chain seq x y z
N MET A 1 23.31 -6.63 -6.26
CA MET A 1 22.61 -5.38 -5.85
C MET A 1 21.43 -5.82 -5.03
N LYS A 2 21.52 -5.64 -3.71
CA LYS A 2 20.53 -6.12 -2.75
C LYS A 2 19.56 -5.00 -2.39
N ILE A 3 18.27 -5.26 -2.53
CA ILE A 3 17.18 -4.35 -2.14
C ILE A 3 16.58 -4.85 -0.84
N ILE A 4 16.45 -3.97 0.15
CA ILE A 4 15.81 -4.24 1.42
C ILE A 4 14.38 -3.70 1.36
N LEU A 5 13.40 -4.55 1.69
CA LEU A 5 12.03 -4.16 1.98
C LEU A 5 11.84 -4.17 3.50
N LYS A 6 11.85 -2.98 4.11
CA LYS A 6 11.75 -2.80 5.57
C LYS A 6 10.36 -2.32 5.95
N ALA A 7 9.67 -3.07 6.80
CA ALA A 7 8.42 -2.65 7.44
C ALA A 7 8.68 -2.02 8.81
N PHE A 8 7.92 -0.99 9.17
CA PHE A 8 7.99 -0.35 10.48
C PHE A 8 6.69 0.42 10.77
N ARG A 9 6.43 0.70 12.05
CA ARG A 9 5.39 1.62 12.47
C ARG A 9 5.91 3.06 12.33
N ALA A 10 5.12 3.95 11.74
CA ALA A 10 5.56 5.26 11.27
C ALA A 10 6.23 6.10 12.37
N VAL A 11 5.66 6.08 13.58
CA VAL A 11 6.14 6.86 14.73
C VAL A 11 7.53 6.44 15.23
N ASP A 12 8.00 5.25 14.89
CA ASP A 12 9.27 4.72 15.38
C ASP A 12 10.45 5.06 14.46
N GLU A 13 10.20 5.50 13.23
CA GLU A 13 11.23 5.75 12.20
C GLU A 13 10.99 7.08 11.46
N PRO A 14 11.01 8.23 12.15
CA PRO A 14 10.66 9.53 11.56
C PRO A 14 11.57 9.92 10.38
N LEU A 15 12.86 9.59 10.43
CA LEU A 15 13.80 9.89 9.34
C LEU A 15 13.46 9.12 8.05
N LEU A 16 13.01 7.86 8.17
CA LEU A 16 12.56 7.09 7.01
C LEU A 16 11.22 7.60 6.48
N CYS A 17 10.35 8.08 7.37
CA CYS A 17 9.10 8.72 6.98
C CYS A 17 9.35 10.01 6.16
N ASP A 18 10.34 10.82 6.53
CA ASP A 18 10.72 12.02 5.77
C ASP A 18 11.21 11.67 4.36
N LEU A 19 12.10 10.67 4.23
CA LEU A 19 12.57 10.18 2.93
C LEU A 19 11.43 9.60 2.09
N PHE A 20 10.49 8.88 2.71
CA PHE A 20 9.29 8.39 2.05
C PHE A 20 8.46 9.57 1.50
N LEU A 21 8.20 10.57 2.35
CA LEU A 21 7.37 11.72 2.01
C LEU A 21 7.95 12.53 0.84
N GLU A 22 9.26 12.77 0.87
CA GLU A 22 9.98 13.44 -0.20
C GLU A 22 9.87 12.66 -1.51
N GLY A 23 10.22 11.37 -1.49
CA GLY A 23 10.22 10.52 -2.69
C GLY A 23 8.83 10.36 -3.30
N HIS A 24 7.81 10.11 -2.47
CA HIS A 24 6.42 10.05 -2.91
C HIS A 24 5.98 11.38 -3.54
N GLY A 25 6.29 12.51 -2.88
CA GLY A 25 5.98 13.85 -3.37
C GLY A 25 6.62 14.14 -4.73
N ASN A 26 7.86 13.71 -4.95
CA ASN A 26 8.55 13.88 -6.23
C ASN A 26 7.89 13.06 -7.35
N VAL A 27 7.49 11.81 -7.07
CA VAL A 27 6.77 10.97 -8.03
C VAL A 27 5.41 11.55 -8.38
N LEU A 28 4.66 12.07 -7.39
CA LEU A 28 3.37 12.71 -7.65
C LEU A 28 3.50 13.94 -8.56
N LYS A 29 4.50 14.80 -8.30
CA LYS A 29 4.81 15.97 -9.15
C LYS A 29 5.14 15.54 -10.58
N ASP A 30 5.92 14.47 -10.73
CA ASP A 30 6.30 13.91 -12.03
C ASP A 30 5.10 13.43 -12.86
N TYR A 31 4.02 12.99 -12.21
CA TYR A 31 2.76 12.60 -12.85
C TYR A 31 1.76 13.75 -12.98
N GLY A 32 2.15 14.99 -12.66
CA GLY A 32 1.27 16.16 -12.70
C GLY A 32 0.20 16.16 -11.60
N VAL A 33 0.31 15.27 -10.61
CA VAL A 33 -0.65 15.18 -9.52
C VAL A 33 -0.21 16.14 -8.41
N THR A 34 -1.00 17.20 -8.24
CA THR A 34 -0.80 18.20 -7.18
C THR A 34 -1.91 18.08 -6.14
N ASN A 35 -1.67 18.56 -4.92
CA ASN A 35 -2.68 18.66 -3.84
C ASN A 35 -3.27 17.34 -3.31
N ILE A 36 -2.47 16.27 -3.19
CA ILE A 36 -2.92 15.05 -2.48
C ILE A 36 -3.01 15.31 -0.97
N THR A 37 -4.23 15.31 -0.43
CA THR A 37 -4.53 15.57 0.98
C THR A 37 -3.97 14.53 1.95
N SER A 38 -3.67 13.32 1.48
CA SER A 38 -3.06 12.24 2.28
C SER A 38 -1.53 12.27 2.32
N ASN A 39 -0.89 13.15 1.53
CA ASN A 39 0.56 13.34 1.49
C ASN A 39 1.00 14.51 2.39
N THR A 40 0.58 14.46 3.66
CA THR A 40 0.94 15.44 4.70
C THR A 40 1.99 14.85 5.65
N GLN A 41 2.48 15.61 6.63
CA GLN A 41 3.33 15.07 7.68
C GLN A 41 2.54 14.35 8.80
N LYS A 42 1.22 14.55 8.87
CA LYS A 42 0.38 14.11 10.00
C LYS A 42 0.42 12.61 10.25
N TRP A 43 0.44 11.80 9.18
CA TRP A 43 0.46 10.34 9.29
C TRP A 43 1.73 9.81 9.95
N MET A 44 2.84 10.55 9.91
CA MET A 44 4.12 10.16 10.51
C MET A 44 4.04 10.14 12.05
N LEU A 45 3.04 10.84 12.60
CA LEU A 45 2.76 10.91 14.03
C LEU A 45 1.61 9.97 14.45
N ASN A 46 1.00 9.23 13.52
CA ASN A 46 -0.09 8.32 13.84
C ASN A 46 0.48 6.91 14.12
N PRO A 47 0.32 6.36 15.36
CA PRO A 47 0.79 5.02 15.70
C PRO A 47 0.06 3.88 14.96
N SER A 48 -1.08 4.16 14.34
CA SER A 48 -1.86 3.23 13.52
C SER A 48 -1.42 3.21 12.06
N VAL A 49 -0.32 3.89 11.72
CA VAL A 49 0.27 3.88 10.37
C VAL A 49 1.53 3.06 10.35
N TYR A 50 1.61 2.16 9.37
CA TYR A 50 2.75 1.30 9.09
C TYR A 50 3.26 1.60 7.69
N VAL A 51 4.57 1.54 7.53
CA VAL A 51 5.26 1.91 6.30
C VAL A 51 6.16 0.77 5.88
N ILE A 52 6.19 0.51 4.57
CA ILE A 52 7.17 -0.38 3.96
C ILE A 52 7.96 0.45 2.96
N VAL A 53 9.29 0.46 3.10
CA VAL A 53 10.21 1.12 2.18
C VAL A 53 11.06 0.12 1.44
N ALA A 54 11.36 0.40 0.18
CA ALA A 54 12.39 -0.28 -0.59
C ALA A 54 13.65 0.59 -0.63
N MET A 55 14.82 0.04 -0.33
CA MET A 55 16.11 0.76 -0.35
C MET A 55 17.24 -0.20 -0.72
N TYR A 56 18.37 0.31 -1.24
CA TYR A 56 19.58 -0.51 -1.34
C TYR A 56 20.22 -0.65 0.04
N GLU A 57 20.92 -1.77 0.26
CA GLU A 57 21.59 -2.07 1.54
C GLU A 57 22.54 -0.96 2.04
N ALA A 58 23.24 -0.27 1.13
CA ALA A 58 24.15 0.82 1.45
C ALA A 58 23.60 2.22 1.14
N ALA A 59 22.31 2.34 0.78
CA ALA A 59 21.74 3.61 0.35
C ALA A 59 21.19 4.42 1.52
N THR A 60 21.36 5.74 1.43
CA THR A 60 20.70 6.74 2.28
C THR A 60 19.37 7.21 1.69
N GLU A 61 18.88 6.56 0.63
CA GLU A 61 17.67 6.94 -0.11
C GLU A 61 16.63 5.82 -0.11
N VAL A 62 15.36 6.24 -0.10
CA VAL A 62 14.22 5.36 -0.32
C VAL A 62 13.93 5.30 -1.82
N LEU A 63 13.92 4.09 -2.38
CA LEU A 63 13.64 3.81 -3.79
C LEU A 63 12.15 3.71 -4.08
N GLY A 64 11.33 3.45 -3.07
CA GLY A 64 9.88 3.34 -3.18
C GLY A 64 9.27 2.99 -1.85
N GLY A 65 7.95 3.02 -1.78
CA GLY A 65 7.27 2.62 -0.56
C GLY A 65 5.78 2.44 -0.74
N ILE A 66 5.16 1.89 0.30
CA ILE A 66 3.72 1.75 0.47
C ILE A 66 3.39 1.91 1.96
N ARG A 67 2.15 2.29 2.28
CA ARG A 67 1.69 2.42 3.66
C ARG A 67 0.46 1.57 3.91
N VAL A 68 0.32 1.11 5.14
CA VAL A 68 -0.92 0.56 5.69
C VAL A 68 -1.41 1.49 6.78
N HIS A 69 -2.62 2.04 6.62
CA HIS A 69 -3.29 2.85 7.64
C HIS A 69 -4.34 1.97 8.29
N LEU A 70 -4.17 1.62 9.56
CA LEU A 70 -5.20 0.91 10.33
C LEU A 70 -6.22 1.93 10.83
N ALA A 71 -7.51 1.62 10.70
CA ALA A 71 -8.55 2.48 11.23
C ALA A 71 -8.53 2.44 12.76
N ASP A 72 -8.39 3.61 13.37
CA ASP A 72 -8.25 3.78 14.83
C ASP A 72 -9.51 4.37 15.49
N GLY A 73 -10.53 4.68 14.69
CA GLY A 73 -11.77 5.33 15.14
C GLY A 73 -11.62 6.83 15.46
N ILE A 74 -10.43 7.40 15.24
CA ILE A 74 -10.12 8.82 15.50
C ILE A 74 -9.91 9.54 14.17
N GLU A 75 -9.02 9.03 13.32
CA GLU A 75 -8.68 9.58 12.02
C GLU A 75 -9.32 8.75 10.90
N MET A 76 -10.01 9.44 9.99
CA MET A 76 -10.49 8.82 8.76
C MET A 76 -9.33 8.25 7.92
N LEU A 77 -9.56 7.08 7.33
CA LEU A 77 -8.67 6.48 6.34
C LEU A 77 -8.50 7.42 5.13
N PRO A 78 -7.34 7.37 4.43
CA PRO A 78 -7.13 8.15 3.21
C PRO A 78 -8.26 8.04 2.16
N VAL A 79 -8.87 6.87 1.97
CA VAL A 79 -9.98 6.63 1.05
C VAL A 79 -11.24 7.37 1.48
N GLU A 80 -11.55 7.36 2.78
CA GLU A 80 -12.68 8.12 3.35
C GLU A 80 -12.49 9.62 3.12
N LYS A 81 -11.27 10.13 3.30
CA LYS A 81 -10.91 11.53 3.03
C LYS A 81 -11.00 11.88 1.55
N ALA A 82 -10.62 10.96 0.67
CA ALA A 82 -10.58 11.16 -0.77
C ALA A 82 -11.98 11.22 -1.40
N ILE A 83 -12.86 10.26 -1.05
CA ILE A 83 -14.15 10.08 -1.72
C ILE A 83 -15.37 10.32 -0.84
N GLY A 84 -15.23 10.45 0.49
CA GLY A 84 -16.37 10.55 1.41
C GLY A 84 -17.27 11.78 1.18
N LYS A 85 -16.74 12.84 0.54
CA LYS A 85 -17.54 14.00 0.11
C LYS A 85 -18.37 13.72 -1.16
N ILE A 86 -17.92 12.79 -2.00
CA ILE A 86 -18.59 12.39 -3.24
C ILE A 86 -19.60 11.29 -2.94
N ASP A 87 -19.19 10.29 -2.15
CA ASP A 87 -20.02 9.18 -1.71
C ASP A 87 -19.77 8.88 -0.22
N PRO A 88 -20.63 9.39 0.69
CA PRO A 88 -20.50 9.16 2.13
C PRO A 88 -20.69 7.70 2.56
N ASN A 89 -21.16 6.80 1.69
CA ASN A 89 -21.36 5.39 2.03
C ASN A 89 -20.04 4.70 2.40
N ILE A 90 -18.90 5.20 1.93
CA ILE A 90 -17.56 4.70 2.31
C ILE A 90 -17.37 4.63 3.84
N HIS A 91 -17.88 5.61 4.59
CA HIS A 91 -17.78 5.64 6.05
C HIS A 91 -18.54 4.49 6.71
N LYS A 92 -19.71 4.12 6.15
CA LYS A 92 -20.49 2.98 6.64
C LYS A 92 -19.78 1.67 6.35
N ILE A 93 -19.16 1.55 5.17
CA ILE A 93 -18.41 0.35 4.78
C ILE A 93 -17.20 0.19 5.73
N VAL A 94 -16.39 1.24 5.93
CA VAL A 94 -15.27 1.19 6.89
C VAL A 94 -15.77 0.81 8.29
N SER A 95 -16.81 1.49 8.78
CA SER A 95 -17.40 1.19 10.09
C SER A 95 -17.87 -0.26 10.23
N SER A 96 -18.36 -0.89 9.16
CA SER A 96 -18.84 -2.28 9.20
C SER A 96 -17.73 -3.32 9.40
N TYR A 97 -16.47 -2.97 9.14
CA TYR A 97 -15.31 -3.83 9.33
C TYR A 97 -14.46 -3.45 10.55
N MET A 98 -14.81 -2.39 11.29
CA MET A 98 -14.02 -1.89 12.43
C MET A 98 -13.81 -2.94 13.52
N ASP A 99 -14.87 -3.66 13.91
CA ASP A 99 -14.81 -4.66 14.99
C ASP A 99 -13.87 -5.83 14.65
N ASP A 100 -13.72 -6.13 13.36
CA ASP A 100 -12.83 -7.17 12.85
C ASP A 100 -11.43 -6.68 12.49
N GLY A 101 -11.24 -5.36 12.42
CA GLY A 101 -10.01 -4.69 12.02
C GLY A 101 -9.95 -4.40 10.53
N VAL A 102 -9.95 -3.12 10.19
CA VAL A 102 -9.91 -2.61 8.81
C VAL A 102 -8.80 -1.59 8.65
N GLY A 103 -8.17 -1.60 7.48
CA GLY A 103 -7.19 -0.59 7.11
C GLY A 103 -7.21 -0.29 5.63
N GLU A 104 -6.32 0.61 5.22
CA GLU A 104 -6.10 0.97 3.82
C GLU A 104 -4.64 0.76 3.42
N LEU A 105 -4.45 0.09 2.28
CA LEU A 105 -3.18 0.03 1.59
C LEU A 105 -3.07 1.22 0.62
N CYS A 106 -2.19 2.17 0.91
CA CYS A 106 -2.16 3.46 0.22
C CYS A 106 -0.74 3.97 -0.06
N ALA A 107 -0.66 5.04 -0.84
CA ALA A 107 0.60 5.73 -1.18
C ALA A 107 1.69 4.80 -1.72
N LEU A 108 1.32 3.89 -2.62
CA LEU A 108 2.29 3.08 -3.34
C LEU A 108 3.04 3.93 -4.37
N TRP A 109 4.37 3.88 -4.34
CA TRP A 109 5.22 4.55 -5.32
C TRP A 109 6.59 3.86 -5.48
N ASN A 110 7.26 4.14 -6.58
CA ASN A 110 8.68 3.81 -6.77
C ASN A 110 9.37 4.90 -7.61
N ALA A 111 10.68 5.03 -7.43
CA ALA A 111 11.51 5.96 -8.17
C ALA A 111 11.66 5.51 -9.63
N LYS A 112 11.60 6.45 -10.57
CA LYS A 112 11.71 6.18 -12.02
C LYS A 112 12.93 5.32 -12.40
N LYS A 113 14.05 5.50 -11.70
CA LYS A 113 15.30 4.75 -11.96
C LYS A 113 15.21 3.24 -11.71
N ILE A 114 14.23 2.78 -10.92
CA ILE A 114 13.96 1.36 -10.67
C ILE A 114 12.69 0.86 -11.38
N ALA A 115 12.13 1.67 -12.28
CA ALA A 115 10.94 1.28 -13.04
C ALA A 115 11.20 0.01 -13.87
N GLY A 116 10.23 -0.91 -13.83
CA GLY A 116 10.32 -2.20 -14.53
C GLY A 116 11.06 -3.31 -13.77
N LEU A 117 11.59 -3.04 -12.57
CA LEU A 117 12.15 -4.09 -11.69
C LEU A 117 11.09 -4.83 -10.87
N GLY A 118 9.81 -4.46 -10.98
CA GLY A 118 8.72 -5.12 -10.25
C GLY A 118 8.57 -4.69 -8.78
N ILE A 119 9.32 -3.67 -8.33
CA ILE A 119 9.34 -3.24 -6.92
C ILE A 119 7.95 -2.88 -6.38
N SER A 120 7.05 -2.30 -7.18
CA SER A 120 5.68 -2.01 -6.74
C SER A 120 4.90 -3.26 -6.32
N MET A 121 5.07 -4.36 -7.03
CA MET A 121 4.42 -5.63 -6.69
C MET A 121 5.00 -6.19 -5.39
N LEU A 122 6.33 -6.13 -5.24
CA LEU A 122 7.03 -6.62 -4.05
C LEU A 122 6.66 -5.81 -2.79
N LEU A 123 6.55 -4.48 -2.92
CA LEU A 123 6.04 -3.59 -1.88
C LEU A 123 4.59 -3.95 -1.51
N THR A 124 3.75 -4.22 -2.51
CA THR A 124 2.36 -4.63 -2.30
C THR A 124 2.27 -5.96 -1.53
N TYR A 125 3.06 -6.97 -1.94
CA TYR A 125 3.15 -8.23 -1.20
C TYR A 125 3.61 -8.00 0.23
N ALA A 126 4.68 -7.23 0.45
CA ALA A 126 5.19 -6.92 1.78
C ALA A 126 4.15 -6.22 2.66
N GLY A 127 3.47 -5.20 2.11
CA GLY A 127 2.45 -4.43 2.83
C GLY A 127 1.21 -5.25 3.21
N ILE A 128 0.76 -6.16 2.35
CA ILE A 128 -0.36 -7.05 2.68
C ILE A 128 0.09 -8.15 3.64
N SER A 129 1.31 -8.67 3.48
CA SER A 129 1.81 -9.78 4.29
C SER A 129 1.93 -9.37 5.75
N MET A 130 2.43 -8.17 6.05
CA MET A 130 2.61 -7.69 7.42
C MET A 130 1.31 -7.45 8.21
N THR A 131 0.15 -7.41 7.54
CA THR A 131 -1.14 -7.13 8.20
C THR A 131 -1.55 -8.16 9.25
N ASN A 132 -1.04 -9.39 9.18
CA ASN A 132 -1.30 -10.42 10.19
C ASN A 132 -0.69 -10.09 11.56
N GLN A 133 0.24 -9.13 11.62
CA GLN A 133 0.87 -8.65 12.85
C GLN A 133 0.08 -7.50 13.52
N ILE A 134 -0.90 -6.89 12.83
CA ILE A 134 -1.55 -5.63 13.26
C ILE A 134 -3.09 -5.69 13.31
N SER A 135 -3.67 -6.86 13.61
CA SER A 135 -5.13 -7.07 13.70
C SER A 135 -5.92 -6.43 12.54
N CYS A 136 -5.41 -6.51 11.32
CA CYS A 136 -6.08 -6.00 10.12
C CYS A 136 -6.58 -7.17 9.27
N LYS A 137 -7.89 -7.42 9.28
CA LYS A 137 -8.54 -8.53 8.55
C LYS A 137 -9.15 -8.11 7.21
N THR A 138 -9.38 -6.82 7.03
CA THR A 138 -9.84 -6.22 5.77
C THR A 138 -8.91 -5.09 5.34
N LEU A 139 -8.44 -5.11 4.10
CA LEU A 139 -7.76 -3.98 3.48
C LEU A 139 -8.63 -3.33 2.41
N MET A 140 -8.63 -2.01 2.39
CA MET A 140 -9.21 -1.18 1.35
C MET A 140 -8.11 -0.47 0.56
N GLY A 141 -8.47 0.08 -0.59
CA GLY A 141 -7.56 0.87 -1.40
C GLY A 141 -8.33 1.65 -2.46
N ILE A 142 -7.68 2.68 -2.99
CA ILE A 142 -8.14 3.43 -4.15
C ILE A 142 -6.98 3.56 -5.13
N GLY A 143 -7.23 3.34 -6.41
CA GLY A 143 -6.19 3.34 -7.44
C GLY A 143 -6.73 3.72 -8.80
N SER A 144 -5.81 3.97 -9.73
CA SER A 144 -6.14 4.25 -11.13
C SER A 144 -6.24 2.95 -11.94
N ASP A 145 -6.89 3.02 -13.10
CA ASP A 145 -7.08 1.92 -14.03
C ASP A 145 -5.79 1.13 -14.33
N HIS A 146 -4.67 1.82 -14.46
CA HIS A 146 -3.36 1.20 -14.75
C HIS A 146 -2.83 0.27 -13.65
N THR A 147 -3.38 0.35 -12.44
CA THR A 147 -2.98 -0.48 -11.29
C THR A 147 -3.96 -1.60 -10.98
N MET A 148 -5.13 -1.63 -11.64
CA MET A 148 -6.21 -2.56 -11.32
C MET A 148 -5.79 -4.02 -11.44
N ASP A 149 -5.14 -4.39 -12.54
CA ASP A 149 -4.70 -5.77 -12.77
C ASP A 149 -3.70 -6.23 -11.70
N MET A 150 -2.84 -5.33 -11.23
CA MET A 150 -1.87 -5.62 -10.17
C MET A 150 -2.57 -5.89 -8.84
N PHE A 151 -3.54 -5.06 -8.47
CA PHE A 151 -4.27 -5.21 -7.22
C PHE A 151 -5.28 -6.36 -7.24
N ALA A 152 -5.86 -6.68 -8.40
CA ALA A 152 -6.73 -7.84 -8.57
C ALA A 152 -5.98 -9.15 -8.23
N LYS A 153 -4.72 -9.27 -8.67
CA LYS A 153 -3.85 -10.44 -8.40
C LYS A 153 -3.63 -10.70 -6.92
N VAL A 154 -3.45 -9.64 -6.13
CA VAL A 154 -3.29 -9.74 -4.66
C VAL A 154 -4.61 -9.83 -3.91
N GLY A 155 -5.75 -9.76 -4.59
CA GLY A 155 -7.05 -10.07 -4.00
C GLY A 155 -7.94 -8.88 -3.68
N PHE A 156 -7.58 -7.67 -4.13
CA PHE A 156 -8.50 -6.54 -4.13
C PHE A 156 -9.64 -6.79 -5.12
N ARG A 157 -10.85 -6.35 -4.78
CA ARG A 157 -12.06 -6.48 -5.60
C ARG A 157 -12.84 -5.20 -5.54
N VAL A 158 -13.10 -4.60 -6.70
CA VAL A 158 -13.84 -3.33 -6.82
C VAL A 158 -15.20 -3.44 -6.12
N ASP A 159 -15.47 -2.50 -5.21
CA ASP A 159 -16.78 -2.37 -4.59
C ASP A 159 -17.70 -1.57 -5.51
N ARG A 160 -18.63 -2.28 -6.17
CA ARG A 160 -19.58 -1.69 -7.12
C ARG A 160 -20.73 -0.96 -6.44
N SER A 161 -20.84 -1.00 -5.11
CA SER A 161 -21.86 -0.26 -4.35
C SER A 161 -21.48 1.21 -4.13
N LEU A 162 -20.24 1.60 -4.49
CA LEU A 162 -19.70 2.95 -4.33
C LEU A 162 -19.62 3.70 -5.65
N GLY A 163 -19.83 5.01 -5.63
CA GLY A 163 -19.65 5.90 -6.78
C GLY A 163 -20.50 5.47 -7.98
N ASN A 164 -19.94 5.57 -9.19
CA ASN A 164 -20.59 5.04 -10.39
C ASN A 164 -20.08 3.62 -10.69
N ASN A 165 -20.66 2.61 -10.02
CA ASN A 165 -20.23 1.21 -10.13
C ASN A 165 -18.75 0.96 -9.77
N GLY A 166 -18.23 1.72 -8.81
CA GLY A 166 -16.85 1.70 -8.34
C GLY A 166 -15.99 2.85 -8.85
N ASP A 167 -16.47 3.61 -9.83
CA ASP A 167 -15.72 4.69 -10.47
C ASP A 167 -15.94 6.04 -9.78
N PHE A 168 -14.85 6.80 -9.61
CA PHE A 168 -14.80 8.14 -9.07
C PHE A 168 -13.94 9.03 -9.96
N ILE A 169 -14.39 10.25 -10.24
CA ILE A 169 -13.54 11.27 -10.86
C ILE A 169 -12.64 11.84 -9.77
N TYR A 170 -11.39 11.39 -9.72
CA TYR A 170 -10.43 11.73 -8.66
C TYR A 170 -8.98 11.48 -9.13
N PRO A 171 -8.01 12.36 -8.80
CA PRO A 171 -8.16 13.56 -7.96
C PRO A 171 -8.70 14.79 -8.69
N ASN A 172 -8.81 14.75 -10.02
CA ASN A 172 -9.40 15.81 -10.84
C ASN A 172 -10.12 15.19 -12.05
N GLU A 173 -10.74 16.05 -12.87
CA GLU A 173 -11.54 15.68 -14.04
C GLU A 173 -10.83 14.81 -15.09
N ASN A 174 -9.49 14.81 -15.11
CA ASN A 174 -8.70 14.02 -16.06
C ASN A 174 -8.43 12.58 -15.59
N TYR A 175 -8.83 12.23 -14.36
CA TYR A 175 -8.52 10.94 -13.76
C TYR A 175 -9.78 10.25 -13.26
N ILE A 176 -9.94 8.99 -13.65
CA ILE A 176 -10.89 8.07 -13.04
C ILE A 176 -10.09 7.20 -12.07
N ALA A 177 -10.44 7.29 -10.79
CA ALA A 177 -9.99 6.38 -9.76
C ALA A 177 -11.10 5.37 -9.48
N ARG A 178 -10.71 4.14 -9.16
CA ARG A 178 -11.61 3.10 -8.66
C ARG A 178 -11.26 2.80 -7.22
N VAL A 179 -12.26 2.69 -6.36
CA VAL A 179 -12.07 2.06 -5.06
C VAL A 179 -11.78 0.59 -5.34
N LEU A 180 -10.51 0.22 -5.19
CA LEU A 180 -9.97 -1.12 -5.41
C LEU A 180 -10.64 -2.16 -4.53
N GLY A 181 -11.33 -1.69 -3.50
CA GLY A 181 -12.30 -2.45 -2.73
C GLY A 181 -11.66 -3.50 -1.84
N ILE A 182 -12.45 -4.47 -1.44
CA ILE A 182 -12.27 -5.13 -0.17
C ILE A 182 -11.40 -6.37 -0.37
N LEU A 183 -10.20 -6.35 0.20
CA LEU A 183 -9.30 -7.50 0.28
C LEU A 183 -9.50 -8.20 1.63
N ASN A 184 -9.69 -9.52 1.61
CA ASN A 184 -9.66 -10.35 2.82
C ASN A 184 -8.19 -10.57 3.24
N SER A 185 -7.69 -9.74 4.15
CA SER A 185 -6.31 -9.84 4.64
C SER A 185 -6.17 -10.87 5.76
N LYS A 186 -7.26 -11.44 6.27
CA LYS A 186 -7.20 -12.53 7.25
C LYS A 186 -6.53 -13.77 6.66
N ASP A 187 -7.05 -14.28 5.55
CA ASP A 187 -6.62 -15.57 4.97
C ASP A 187 -6.16 -15.50 3.51
N LEU A 188 -6.26 -14.31 2.88
CA LEU A 188 -5.86 -14.05 1.50
C LEU A 188 -6.62 -14.90 0.47
N SER A 189 -7.81 -15.40 0.80
CA SER A 189 -8.64 -16.23 -0.09
C SER A 189 -9.11 -15.54 -1.36
N THR A 190 -9.08 -14.21 -1.42
CA THR A 190 -9.40 -13.45 -2.63
C THR A 190 -8.22 -13.27 -3.58
N ALA A 191 -6.98 -13.58 -3.15
CA ALA A 191 -5.79 -13.46 -3.99
C ALA A 191 -5.68 -14.62 -4.99
N GLU A 192 -5.03 -14.39 -6.14
CA GLU A 192 -4.61 -15.47 -7.04
C GLU A 192 -3.55 -16.34 -6.39
N ASP A 193 -3.51 -17.63 -6.74
CA ASP A 193 -2.68 -18.66 -6.08
C ASP A 193 -1.22 -18.24 -5.92
N TYR A 194 -0.57 -17.78 -7.00
CA TYR A 194 0.83 -17.34 -6.94
C TYR A 194 1.06 -16.17 -5.98
N SER A 195 0.19 -15.15 -6.02
CA SER A 195 0.26 -14.00 -5.12
C SER A 195 0.00 -14.43 -3.68
N ARG A 196 -0.99 -15.30 -3.48
CA ARG A 196 -1.37 -15.84 -2.18
C ARG A 196 -0.23 -16.61 -1.54
N GLU A 197 0.38 -17.54 -2.29
CA GLU A 197 1.54 -18.32 -1.84
C GLU A 197 2.70 -17.41 -1.44
N LYS A 198 3.01 -16.41 -2.26
CA LYS A 198 4.08 -15.45 -1.96
C LYS A 198 3.81 -14.68 -0.67
N MET A 199 2.58 -14.20 -0.48
CA MET A 199 2.20 -13.46 0.74
C MET A 199 2.13 -14.35 1.97
N LEU A 200 1.70 -15.61 1.85
CA LEU A 200 1.71 -16.58 2.94
C LEU A 200 3.13 -16.95 3.36
N ASP A 201 4.05 -17.11 2.41
CA ASP A 201 5.47 -17.32 2.71
C ASP A 201 6.06 -16.15 3.49
N LEU A 202 5.81 -14.91 3.05
CA LEU A 202 6.24 -13.70 3.77
C LEU A 202 5.61 -13.57 5.16
N ARG A 203 4.41 -14.12 5.40
CA ARG A 203 3.79 -14.16 6.73
C ARG A 203 4.47 -15.16 7.66
N ASN A 204 4.86 -16.32 7.13
CA ASN A 204 5.50 -17.39 7.89
C ASN A 204 6.99 -17.11 8.12
N HIS A 205 7.63 -16.40 7.18
CA HIS A 205 9.04 -16.03 7.19
C HIS A 205 9.17 -14.52 6.92
N PRO A 206 8.81 -13.65 7.88
CA PRO A 206 8.79 -12.19 7.69
C PRO A 206 10.18 -11.58 7.56
N GLU A 207 11.21 -12.30 8.01
CA GLU A 207 12.61 -11.97 7.81
C GLU A 207 13.25 -13.04 6.92
N GLN A 208 13.55 -12.69 5.67
CA GLN A 208 14.12 -13.63 4.71
C GLN A 208 14.91 -12.93 3.61
N ASP A 209 15.97 -13.58 3.15
CA ASP A 209 16.70 -13.19 1.94
C ASP A 209 16.28 -14.10 0.78
N CYS A 210 16.03 -13.53 -0.39
CA CYS A 210 15.64 -14.30 -1.57
C CYS A 210 16.12 -13.68 -2.89
N LEU A 211 16.04 -14.47 -3.96
CA LEU A 211 16.27 -14.02 -5.34
C LEU A 211 14.93 -13.95 -6.05
N GLU A 212 14.60 -12.78 -6.61
CA GLU A 212 13.38 -12.56 -7.38
C GLU A 212 13.67 -12.31 -8.85
N LYS A 213 12.81 -12.86 -9.72
CA LYS A 213 12.85 -12.54 -11.14
C LYS A 213 11.97 -11.33 -11.41
N THR A 214 12.56 -10.29 -11.96
CA THR A 214 11.83 -9.14 -12.47
C THR A 214 10.94 -9.54 -13.65
N PRO A 215 9.93 -8.71 -14.01
CA PRO A 215 9.17 -8.90 -15.25
C PRO A 215 10.02 -8.94 -16.53
N LYS A 216 11.27 -8.45 -16.47
CA LYS A 216 12.24 -8.46 -17.56
C LYS A 216 13.25 -9.61 -17.46
N ASN A 217 13.01 -10.61 -16.61
CA ASN A 217 13.87 -11.79 -16.37
C ASN A 217 15.27 -11.48 -15.78
N TYR A 218 15.52 -10.27 -15.28
CA TYR A 218 16.67 -10.03 -14.41
C TYR A 218 16.44 -10.62 -13.03
N THR A 219 17.50 -11.11 -12.40
CA THR A 219 17.48 -11.52 -10.99
C THR A 219 17.83 -10.33 -10.11
N VAL A 220 17.01 -10.07 -9.10
CA VAL A 220 17.25 -9.08 -8.05
C VAL A 220 17.37 -9.81 -6.72
N GLU A 221 18.35 -9.43 -5.94
CA GLU A 221 18.53 -9.93 -4.58
C GLU A 221 17.72 -9.08 -3.62
N LEU A 222 16.91 -9.72 -2.79
CA LEU A 222 16.00 -9.07 -1.84
C LEU A 222 16.29 -9.51 -0.41
N SER A 223 16.08 -8.57 0.51
CA SER A 223 15.97 -8.83 1.95
C SER A 223 14.64 -8.30 2.43
N TYR A 224 13.77 -9.19 2.89
CA TYR A 224 12.54 -8.82 3.57
C TYR A 224 12.83 -8.68 5.06
N GLN A 225 12.46 -7.52 5.63
CA GLN A 225 12.54 -7.20 7.05
C GLN A 225 11.14 -6.74 7.48
N LEU A 226 10.20 -7.67 7.57
CA LEU A 226 8.77 -7.38 7.75
C LEU A 226 8.25 -7.59 9.17
N LEU A 227 9.09 -8.09 10.07
CA LEU A 227 8.71 -8.27 11.47
C LEU A 227 8.64 -6.89 12.16
N LEU A 228 7.45 -6.52 12.63
CA LEU A 228 7.25 -5.32 13.42
C LEU A 228 7.78 -5.55 14.85
N LYS A 229 8.36 -4.50 15.42
CA LYS A 229 8.91 -4.50 16.78
C LYS A 229 7.93 -3.88 17.78
#